data_AF-A0AAW7Z8D0-F1
#
_entry.id   AF-A0AAW7Z8D0-F1
#
_cell.length_a   1.000
_cell.length_b   1.000
_cell.length_c   1.000
_cell.angle_alpha   90.00
_cell.angle_beta   90.00
_cell.angle_gamma   90.00
#
_symmetry.space_group_name_H-M   'P 1'
#
loop_
_entity.id
_entity.type
_entity.pdbx_description
1 polymer ?
#
loop_
_entity_poly.entity_id
_entity_poly.type
_entity_poly.pdbx_seq_one_letter_code
_entity_poly.pdbx_strand_id
1 'polypeptide(L)'
;MRKVITLFLTMLFVLSMAGFASAEPANIMEALATANDELRAKFFGRDYFFTENEQGKPINEANWAKSRLFSYGTPQEASPGSNDYDSITNQYRYHGYTRTGEKYTNTFFRNDTTETVDVNNANWIFEPWDNTAVRNFVTNIMNEPRLNETNPFNNDQAYLESINLGFENVKLYNPYIQFQRDDTQWQRYVHIIQPPTKHEFGMGRLFREVGGSIRYLTIPLTPLSLSVPLDFSVKLEVEKFENVKPGDKITSTVTYTLSKEYPKPERAWLRLHHVVNATEYPITLEPLNPADNPDVSGYVTFRPGESKTYRYTFTVQDLSRKILARINPVDSSQDADWSNNRDEAFFTANNLRVQIDSYTKEAYPGDPVVCKATVYNETGNLLKTRLIWKVNGQIVKENNKFDLVDLQGDTLTYTMPQKGDLNIQVIINPDHDQPPNEINWEDNIASCQVKWLPLIIEQQGDIKVEINAPGSVPSLKPFNFKVTVTTNFPPPPPPASLEKEPPPPPVVRLQVTGQGLRVSGNYEYWSGGGQKTEPIKESWQEVYEPGYGKKTRTFNYAFPWSGVWNKGHTVIIEAKAVRTNGPEQGTDSDTVGVGPITPAGYQQNLVQ
;
A
#
# COMPACT_ATOMS: atom_id res chain seq x y z
N MET A 1 19.56 -45.15 -47.98
CA MET A 1 18.76 -44.41 -46.97
C MET A 1 19.47 -43.19 -46.40
N ARG A 2 20.73 -43.24 -45.95
CA ARG A 2 21.45 -42.05 -45.43
C ARG A 2 21.54 -40.85 -46.40
N LYS A 3 21.67 -41.07 -47.72
CA LYS A 3 21.73 -39.98 -48.72
C LYS A 3 20.38 -39.35 -49.08
N VAL A 4 19.26 -40.04 -48.81
CA VAL A 4 17.89 -39.52 -49.06
C VAL A 4 17.40 -38.71 -47.85
N ILE A 5 17.83 -39.08 -46.64
CA ILE A 5 17.52 -38.35 -45.40
C ILE A 5 18.27 -37.01 -45.33
N THR A 6 19.50 -36.93 -45.85
CA THR A 6 20.23 -35.64 -45.94
C THR A 6 19.58 -34.69 -46.94
N LEU A 7 19.08 -35.18 -48.08
CA LEU A 7 18.42 -34.33 -49.08
C LEU A 7 17.04 -33.83 -48.61
N PHE A 8 16.31 -34.63 -47.83
CA PHE A 8 15.03 -34.23 -47.23
C PHE A 8 15.22 -33.23 -46.08
N LEU A 9 16.31 -33.31 -45.30
CA LEU A 9 16.61 -32.33 -44.26
C LEU A 9 17.07 -30.97 -44.82
N THR A 10 17.81 -30.93 -45.93
CA THR A 10 18.17 -29.65 -46.57
C THR A 10 16.96 -29.00 -47.26
N MET A 11 16.04 -29.80 -47.82
CA MET A 11 14.84 -29.28 -48.48
C MET A 11 13.76 -28.80 -47.50
N LEU A 12 13.66 -29.43 -46.32
CA LEU A 12 12.76 -28.95 -45.25
C LEU A 12 13.26 -27.67 -44.56
N PHE A 13 14.56 -27.36 -44.66
CA PHE A 13 15.14 -26.11 -44.17
C PHE A 13 14.88 -24.91 -45.12
N VAL A 14 14.63 -25.18 -46.40
CA VAL A 14 14.36 -24.15 -47.43
C VAL A 14 12.88 -23.79 -47.52
N LEU A 15 11.96 -24.66 -47.08
CA LEU A 15 10.51 -24.45 -47.23
C LEU A 15 9.79 -23.85 -46.01
N SER A 16 10.45 -23.67 -44.86
CA SER A 16 9.84 -23.08 -43.66
C SER A 16 10.20 -21.61 -43.39
N MET A 17 10.92 -20.93 -44.30
CA MET A 17 11.23 -19.49 -44.19
C MET A 17 10.23 -18.59 -44.94
N ALA A 18 9.15 -19.15 -45.49
CA ALA A 18 8.07 -18.40 -46.13
C ALA A 18 7.17 -17.73 -45.08
N GLY A 19 7.71 -16.72 -44.40
CA GLY A 19 7.04 -15.97 -43.34
C GLY A 19 7.82 -14.74 -42.94
N PHE A 20 8.16 -13.88 -43.93
CA PHE A 20 8.75 -12.55 -43.75
C PHE A 20 9.89 -12.51 -42.72
N ALA A 21 10.91 -13.34 -42.90
CA ALA A 21 12.26 -12.84 -42.65
C ALA A 21 12.63 -12.09 -43.93
N SER A 22 13.03 -10.83 -43.85
CA SER A 22 13.72 -10.20 -44.99
C SER A 22 14.90 -11.12 -45.27
N ALA A 23 14.89 -11.79 -46.42
CA ALA A 23 16.00 -12.64 -46.81
C ALA A 23 17.28 -11.78 -46.78
N GLU A 24 18.41 -12.36 -46.38
CA GLU A 24 19.68 -11.66 -46.55
C GLU A 24 19.79 -11.19 -48.01
N PRO A 25 20.24 -9.94 -48.26
CA PRO A 25 20.34 -9.43 -49.61
C PRO A 25 21.19 -10.35 -50.49
N ALA A 26 20.67 -10.72 -51.67
CA ALA A 26 21.33 -11.68 -52.55
C ALA A 26 22.60 -11.10 -53.20
N ASN A 27 22.68 -9.78 -53.33
CA ASN A 27 23.81 -9.06 -53.92
C ASN A 27 23.97 -7.67 -53.29
N ILE A 28 25.09 -7.00 -53.58
CA ILE A 28 25.42 -5.71 -52.98
C ILE A 28 24.40 -4.61 -53.33
N MET A 29 23.80 -4.64 -54.52
CA MET A 29 22.81 -3.63 -54.92
C MET A 29 21.53 -3.75 -54.10
N GLU A 30 21.07 -4.97 -53.86
CA GLU A 30 19.95 -5.23 -52.95
C GLU A 30 20.28 -4.86 -51.51
N ALA A 31 21.53 -5.09 -51.08
CA ALA A 31 21.98 -4.71 -49.74
C ALA A 31 21.99 -3.18 -49.56
N LEU A 32 22.51 -2.44 -50.55
CA LEU A 32 22.49 -0.98 -50.56
C LEU A 32 21.04 -0.46 -50.55
N ALA A 33 20.15 -1.04 -51.35
CA ALA A 33 18.74 -0.66 -51.37
C ALA A 33 18.06 -0.90 -50.01
N THR A 34 18.27 -2.07 -49.41
CA THR A 34 17.73 -2.43 -48.09
C THR A 34 18.25 -1.48 -47.01
N ALA A 35 19.56 -1.25 -46.97
CA ALA A 35 20.19 -0.31 -46.05
C ALA A 35 19.66 1.13 -46.23
N ASN A 36 19.43 1.58 -47.47
CA ASN A 36 18.90 2.90 -47.74
C ASN A 36 17.43 3.04 -47.34
N ASP A 37 16.61 2.03 -47.60
CA ASP A 37 15.20 2.00 -47.19
C ASP A 37 15.08 2.23 -45.67
N GLU A 38 15.97 1.63 -44.88
CA GLU A 38 16.06 1.83 -43.42
C GLU A 38 16.52 3.24 -43.03
N LEU A 39 17.55 3.75 -43.69
CA LEU A 39 18.18 5.01 -43.33
C LEU A 39 17.43 6.25 -43.84
N ARG A 40 16.57 6.14 -44.87
CA ARG A 40 15.86 7.27 -45.48
C ARG A 40 15.09 8.11 -44.47
N ALA A 41 14.46 7.50 -43.47
CA ALA A 41 13.73 8.23 -42.44
C ALA A 41 14.62 9.21 -41.65
N LYS A 42 15.88 8.82 -41.39
CA LYS A 42 16.88 9.64 -40.69
C LYS A 42 17.69 10.52 -41.64
N PHE A 43 17.79 10.15 -42.91
CA PHE A 43 18.59 10.85 -43.92
C PHE A 43 17.74 11.71 -44.86
N PHE A 44 16.75 12.42 -44.31
CA PHE A 44 15.92 13.40 -45.03
C PHE A 44 15.22 12.85 -46.29
N GLY A 45 14.81 11.58 -46.24
CA GLY A 45 14.17 10.89 -47.36
C GLY A 45 15.11 10.53 -48.52
N ARG A 46 16.42 10.66 -48.35
CA ARG A 46 17.44 10.38 -49.38
C ARG A 46 18.18 9.09 -49.08
N ASP A 47 18.74 8.51 -50.13
CA ASP A 47 19.66 7.38 -50.01
C ASP A 47 20.97 7.85 -49.37
N TYR A 48 21.50 7.06 -48.43
CA TYR A 48 22.79 7.30 -47.79
C TYR A 48 23.92 6.63 -48.58
N PHE A 49 23.77 5.33 -48.87
CA PHE A 49 24.74 4.56 -49.65
C PHE A 49 24.45 4.64 -51.15
N PHE A 50 25.50 4.61 -51.96
CA PHE A 50 25.43 4.65 -53.42
C PHE A 50 26.44 3.65 -54.00
N THR A 51 26.48 3.52 -55.33
CA THR A 51 27.54 2.74 -56.01
C THR A 51 28.89 3.44 -56.03
N GLU A 52 28.92 4.74 -55.76
CA GLU A 52 30.12 5.56 -55.64
C GLU A 52 30.00 6.51 -54.44
N ASN A 53 31.10 6.82 -53.77
CA ASN A 53 31.12 7.79 -52.68
C ASN A 53 31.22 9.24 -53.21
N GLU A 54 31.19 10.23 -52.30
CA GLU A 54 31.28 11.65 -52.68
C GLU A 54 32.60 12.05 -53.36
N GLN A 55 33.61 11.17 -53.33
CA GLN A 55 34.91 11.35 -53.99
C GLN A 55 35.03 10.55 -55.31
N GLY A 56 33.94 9.95 -55.79
CA GLY A 56 33.91 9.15 -57.02
C GLY A 56 34.60 7.78 -56.90
N LYS A 57 34.80 7.27 -55.68
CA LYS A 57 35.33 5.93 -55.46
C LYS A 57 34.20 4.91 -55.53
N PRO A 58 34.33 3.81 -56.30
CA PRO A 58 33.27 2.81 -56.43
C PRO A 58 33.12 1.98 -55.15
N ILE A 59 31.93 1.44 -54.92
CA ILE A 59 31.68 0.50 -53.83
C ILE A 59 32.56 -0.74 -53.98
N ASN A 60 33.12 -1.22 -52.87
CA ASN A 60 34.02 -2.35 -52.85
C ASN A 60 33.24 -3.67 -52.68
N GLU A 61 32.89 -4.28 -53.81
CA GLU A 61 32.16 -5.55 -53.84
C GLU A 61 32.91 -6.68 -53.14
N ALA A 62 34.25 -6.69 -53.20
CA ALA A 62 35.06 -7.72 -52.57
C ALA A 62 34.99 -7.66 -51.04
N ASN A 63 34.98 -6.45 -50.44
CA ASN A 63 34.80 -6.28 -49.00
C ASN A 63 33.38 -6.65 -48.56
N TRP A 64 32.36 -6.31 -49.35
CA TRP A 64 31.00 -6.72 -49.04
C TRP A 64 30.84 -8.25 -49.14
N ALA A 65 31.40 -8.89 -50.17
CA ALA A 65 31.37 -10.35 -50.33
C ALA A 65 32.11 -11.08 -49.19
N LYS A 66 33.22 -10.51 -48.70
CA LYS A 66 34.04 -11.12 -47.64
C LYS A 66 33.47 -10.87 -46.24
N SER A 67 33.03 -9.65 -45.95
CA SER A 67 32.79 -9.18 -44.59
C SER A 67 31.47 -8.42 -44.41
N ARG A 68 30.62 -8.34 -45.45
CA ARG A 68 29.38 -7.54 -45.46
C ARG A 68 29.58 -6.08 -45.06
N LEU A 69 30.73 -5.51 -45.45
CA LEU A 69 31.08 -4.12 -45.17
C LEU A 69 30.82 -3.24 -46.40
N PHE A 70 30.03 -2.19 -46.23
CA PHE A 70 30.00 -1.09 -47.20
C PHE A 70 31.24 -0.23 -47.02
N SER A 71 32.09 -0.23 -48.05
CA SER A 71 33.29 0.59 -48.13
C SER A 71 33.54 0.92 -49.60
N TYR A 72 34.18 2.03 -49.88
CA TYR A 72 34.43 2.52 -51.23
C TYR A 72 35.92 2.57 -51.54
N GLY A 73 36.29 2.37 -52.80
CA GLY A 73 37.67 2.24 -53.23
C GLY A 73 38.34 0.96 -52.70
N THR A 74 39.65 0.85 -52.92
CA THR A 74 40.43 -0.31 -52.50
C THR A 74 41.10 -0.09 -51.13
N PRO A 75 41.35 -1.15 -50.34
CA PRO A 75 42.16 -1.06 -49.13
C PRO A 75 43.52 -0.40 -49.36
N GLN A 76 44.16 -0.68 -50.50
CA GLN A 76 45.46 -0.13 -50.90
C GLN A 76 45.43 1.39 -51.04
N GLU A 77 44.39 1.94 -51.68
CA GLU A 77 44.23 3.39 -51.84
C GLU A 77 44.02 4.08 -50.49
N ALA A 78 43.24 3.48 -49.60
CA ALA A 78 42.97 4.03 -48.27
C ALA A 78 44.17 3.92 -47.31
N SER A 79 45.10 3.00 -47.57
CA SER A 79 46.30 2.69 -46.78
C SER A 79 47.60 3.01 -47.52
N PRO A 80 47.88 4.27 -47.93
CA PRO A 80 49.06 4.62 -48.70
C PRO A 80 50.35 4.64 -47.86
N GLY A 81 50.26 4.63 -46.53
CA GLY A 81 51.42 4.68 -45.64
C GLY A 81 52.20 3.37 -45.64
N SER A 82 53.53 3.45 -45.50
CA SER A 82 54.40 2.27 -45.40
C SER A 82 54.09 1.37 -44.19
N ASN A 83 53.46 1.93 -43.15
CA ASN A 83 53.02 1.22 -41.95
C ASN A 83 51.52 0.87 -41.95
N ASP A 84 50.82 1.09 -43.08
CA ASP A 84 49.38 0.83 -43.20
C ASP A 84 49.09 -0.57 -43.77
N TYR A 85 50.13 -1.38 -44.00
CA TYR A 85 50.02 -2.76 -44.40
C TYR A 85 50.81 -3.64 -43.43
N ASP A 86 50.14 -4.62 -42.83
CA ASP A 86 50.75 -5.59 -41.95
C ASP A 86 51.05 -6.87 -42.73
N SER A 87 52.33 -7.07 -43.06
CA SER A 87 52.79 -8.24 -43.81
C SER A 87 52.64 -9.56 -43.05
N ILE A 88 52.50 -9.52 -41.71
CA ILE A 88 52.33 -10.72 -40.89
C ILE A 88 50.91 -11.26 -41.02
N THR A 89 49.91 -10.38 -40.90
CA THR A 89 48.49 -10.75 -40.97
C THR A 89 47.89 -10.63 -42.37
N ASN A 90 48.64 -10.05 -43.33
CA ASN A 90 48.21 -9.73 -44.69
C ASN A 90 46.95 -8.85 -44.68
N GLN A 91 46.98 -7.79 -43.88
CA GLN A 91 45.86 -6.87 -43.71
C GLN A 91 46.29 -5.42 -43.94
N TYR A 92 45.40 -4.65 -44.56
CA TYR A 92 45.52 -3.20 -44.62
C TYR A 92 44.85 -2.58 -43.40
N ARG A 93 45.36 -1.41 -42.99
CA ARG A 93 44.83 -0.62 -41.88
C ARG A 93 43.39 -0.18 -42.11
N TYR A 94 43.02 0.04 -43.37
CA TYR A 94 41.69 0.48 -43.76
C TYR A 94 41.11 -0.49 -44.80
N HIS A 95 39.80 -0.73 -44.74
CA HIS A 95 39.07 -1.48 -45.75
C HIS A 95 38.76 -0.65 -47.00
N GLY A 96 38.79 0.67 -46.89
CA GLY A 96 38.48 1.60 -47.97
C GLY A 96 38.06 2.94 -47.37
N TYR A 97 37.12 3.61 -48.02
CA TYR A 97 36.53 4.86 -47.58
C TYR A 97 35.05 4.69 -47.22
N THR A 98 34.50 5.59 -46.42
CA THR A 98 33.05 5.74 -46.19
C THR A 98 32.39 6.47 -47.37
N ARG A 99 31.07 6.72 -47.27
CA ARG A 99 30.30 7.55 -48.21
C ARG A 99 30.87 8.97 -48.36
N THR A 100 31.31 9.58 -47.26
CA THR A 100 31.80 10.96 -47.20
C THR A 100 33.31 11.06 -47.40
N GLY A 101 34.02 9.92 -47.43
CA GLY A 101 35.44 9.85 -47.78
C GLY A 101 36.39 9.74 -46.59
N GLU A 102 35.90 9.57 -45.37
CA GLU A 102 36.70 9.15 -44.22
C GLU A 102 37.24 7.73 -44.44
N LYS A 103 38.36 7.39 -43.81
CA LYS A 103 38.93 6.04 -43.93
C LYS A 103 38.14 5.05 -43.06
N TYR A 104 37.72 3.94 -43.67
CA TYR A 104 37.01 2.86 -42.98
C TYR A 104 38.01 1.93 -42.29
N THR A 105 38.21 2.11 -40.99
CA THR A 105 39.19 1.36 -40.20
C THR A 105 38.92 -0.15 -40.22
N ASN A 106 39.98 -0.93 -40.46
CA ASN A 106 39.99 -2.36 -40.20
C ASN A 106 40.27 -2.59 -38.71
N THR A 107 39.25 -2.99 -37.97
CA THR A 107 39.35 -3.18 -36.52
C THR A 107 40.21 -4.38 -36.11
N PHE A 108 40.55 -5.27 -37.06
CA PHE A 108 41.47 -6.39 -36.85
C PHE A 108 42.93 -6.05 -37.17
N PHE A 109 43.21 -4.84 -37.68
CA PHE A 109 44.58 -4.40 -37.89
C PHE A 109 45.30 -4.28 -36.54
N ARG A 110 46.59 -4.65 -36.51
CA ARG A 110 47.39 -4.59 -35.28
C ARG A 110 47.40 -3.18 -34.68
N ASN A 111 47.45 -3.11 -33.34
CA ASN A 111 47.49 -1.81 -32.66
C ASN A 111 48.80 -1.06 -32.95
N ASP A 112 48.69 0.26 -33.13
CA ASP A 112 49.85 1.16 -33.24
C ASP A 112 50.57 1.35 -31.90
N THR A 113 49.87 1.12 -30.79
CA THR A 113 50.39 1.28 -29.43
C THR A 113 50.02 0.07 -28.57
N THR A 114 50.82 -0.17 -27.53
CA THR A 114 50.54 -1.15 -26.48
C THR A 114 49.95 -0.49 -25.23
N GLU A 115 49.50 0.76 -25.35
CA GLU A 115 48.91 1.51 -24.25
C GLU A 115 47.49 0.99 -24.02
N THR A 116 47.22 0.49 -22.82
CA THR A 116 45.86 0.09 -22.44
C THR A 116 44.97 1.32 -22.33
N VAL A 117 43.85 1.31 -23.04
CA VAL A 117 42.79 2.31 -22.96
C VAL A 117 41.64 1.73 -22.16
N ASP A 118 41.44 2.26 -20.96
CA ASP A 118 40.20 2.10 -20.23
C ASP A 118 39.17 3.07 -20.80
N VAL A 119 38.22 2.55 -21.56
CA VAL A 119 37.19 3.34 -22.24
C VAL A 119 36.35 4.11 -21.24
N ASN A 120 35.97 3.51 -20.11
CA ASN A 120 35.10 4.18 -19.14
C ASN A 120 35.79 5.35 -18.43
N ASN A 121 37.11 5.28 -18.27
CA ASN A 121 37.89 6.27 -17.50
C ASN A 121 38.75 7.22 -18.34
N ALA A 122 38.78 7.07 -19.66
CA ALA A 122 39.53 7.96 -20.54
C ALA A 122 38.85 9.34 -20.70
N ASN A 123 39.66 10.39 -20.89
CA ASN A 123 39.19 11.76 -21.08
C ASN A 123 38.67 11.97 -22.53
N TRP A 124 37.54 11.35 -22.86
CA TRP A 124 36.92 11.47 -24.18
C TRP A 124 36.34 12.87 -24.38
N ILE A 125 36.50 13.37 -25.60
CA ILE A 125 35.98 14.64 -26.05
C ILE A 125 34.49 14.46 -26.35
N PHE A 126 33.69 15.18 -25.58
CA PHE A 126 32.25 15.28 -25.75
C PHE A 126 31.90 16.02 -27.06
N GLU A 127 30.93 15.50 -27.82
CA GLU A 127 30.46 16.02 -29.13
C GLU A 127 31.63 16.36 -30.08
N PRO A 128 32.47 15.38 -30.46
CA PRO A 128 33.74 15.63 -31.14
C PRO A 128 33.60 16.32 -32.51
N TRP A 129 32.44 16.23 -33.15
CA TRP A 129 32.15 16.93 -34.40
C TRP A 129 32.05 18.45 -34.23
N ASP A 130 31.74 18.95 -33.03
CA ASP A 130 31.66 20.38 -32.72
C ASP A 130 32.98 20.94 -32.14
N ASN A 131 33.95 20.06 -31.85
CA ASN A 131 35.24 20.44 -31.28
C ASN A 131 36.24 20.91 -32.36
N THR A 132 36.66 22.17 -32.30
CA THR A 132 37.62 22.76 -33.25
C THR A 132 38.96 22.03 -33.30
N ALA A 133 39.49 21.57 -32.16
CA ALA A 133 40.76 20.87 -32.13
C ALA A 133 40.64 19.50 -32.82
N VAL A 134 39.54 18.77 -32.57
CA VAL A 134 39.25 17.49 -33.27
C VAL A 134 39.13 17.71 -34.77
N ARG A 135 38.36 18.71 -35.21
CA ARG A 135 38.20 19.01 -36.64
C ARG A 135 39.55 19.30 -37.32
N ASN A 136 40.38 20.14 -36.70
CA ASN A 136 41.72 20.45 -37.20
C ASN A 136 42.62 19.21 -37.23
N PHE A 137 42.53 18.34 -36.22
CA PHE A 137 43.27 17.09 -36.19
C PHE A 137 42.86 16.17 -37.35
N VAL A 138 41.56 15.99 -37.58
CA VAL A 138 41.05 15.15 -38.68
C VAL A 138 41.48 15.69 -40.04
N THR A 139 41.34 16.99 -40.29
CA THR A 139 41.69 17.57 -41.60
C THR A 139 43.20 17.67 -41.82
N ASN A 140 43.95 18.15 -40.83
CA ASN A 140 45.35 18.53 -41.03
C ASN A 140 46.32 17.39 -40.70
N ILE A 141 45.95 16.47 -39.80
CA ILE A 141 46.81 15.37 -39.37
C ILE A 141 46.36 14.05 -39.99
N MET A 142 45.06 13.73 -39.97
CA MET A 142 44.57 12.48 -40.58
C MET A 142 44.40 12.58 -42.10
N ASN A 143 44.35 13.81 -42.63
CA ASN A 143 44.06 14.12 -44.04
C ASN A 143 42.73 13.50 -44.50
N GLU A 144 41.71 13.65 -43.67
CA GLU A 144 40.33 13.17 -43.91
C GLU A 144 39.36 14.36 -44.02
N PRO A 145 38.16 14.15 -44.61
CA PRO A 145 37.10 15.14 -44.61
C PRO A 145 36.81 15.67 -43.20
N ARG A 146 36.47 16.96 -43.10
CA ARG A 146 36.04 17.56 -41.84
C ARG A 146 34.79 16.84 -41.32
N LEU A 147 34.75 16.54 -40.02
CA LEU A 147 33.59 15.93 -39.38
C LEU A 147 32.34 16.79 -39.62
N ASN A 148 31.27 16.15 -40.08
CA ASN A 148 30.01 16.83 -40.35
C ASN A 148 29.23 17.09 -39.04
N GLU A 149 29.15 18.36 -38.66
CA GLU A 149 28.41 18.87 -37.49
C GLU A 149 26.90 18.59 -37.57
N THR A 150 26.37 18.43 -38.78
CA THR A 150 24.95 18.16 -39.04
C THR A 150 24.67 16.70 -39.39
N ASN A 151 25.61 15.79 -39.12
CA ASN A 151 25.41 14.36 -39.38
C ASN A 151 24.25 13.84 -38.50
N PRO A 152 23.12 13.41 -39.10
CA PRO A 152 21.91 13.04 -38.37
C PRO A 152 22.05 11.76 -37.54
N PHE A 153 23.16 11.04 -37.67
CA PHE A 153 23.42 9.83 -36.91
C PHE A 153 24.20 10.09 -35.61
N ASN A 154 24.86 11.24 -35.48
CA ASN A 154 25.54 11.62 -34.24
C ASN A 154 24.51 11.93 -33.14
N ASN A 155 24.84 11.62 -31.88
CA ASN A 155 23.95 11.86 -30.73
C ASN A 155 22.55 11.23 -30.87
N ASP A 156 22.41 10.19 -31.67
CA ASP A 156 21.15 9.48 -31.83
C ASP A 156 21.07 8.32 -30.84
N GLN A 157 20.10 8.41 -29.92
CA GLN A 157 19.85 7.42 -28.88
C GLN A 157 19.63 6.01 -29.45
N ALA A 158 19.09 5.90 -30.67
CA ALA A 158 18.86 4.60 -31.30
C ALA A 158 20.15 3.81 -31.58
N TYR A 159 21.33 4.45 -31.58
CA TYR A 159 22.62 3.78 -31.79
C TYR A 159 23.36 3.47 -30.49
N LEU A 160 22.86 3.88 -29.32
CA LEU A 160 23.55 3.65 -28.04
C LEU A 160 23.84 2.15 -27.82
N GLU A 161 22.87 1.28 -28.05
CA GLU A 161 23.07 -0.16 -27.86
C GLU A 161 24.08 -0.72 -28.86
N SER A 162 23.98 -0.31 -30.13
CA SER A 162 24.93 -0.70 -31.18
C SER A 162 26.37 -0.30 -30.84
N ILE A 163 26.54 0.89 -30.25
CA ILE A 163 27.81 1.42 -29.74
C ILE A 163 28.33 0.59 -28.56
N ASN A 164 27.49 0.31 -27.56
CA ASN A 164 27.86 -0.49 -26.39
C ASN A 164 28.31 -1.91 -26.77
N LEU A 165 27.54 -2.58 -27.63
CA LEU A 165 27.91 -3.87 -28.21
C LEU A 165 29.20 -3.76 -29.05
N GLY A 166 29.43 -2.62 -29.69
CA GLY A 166 30.66 -2.30 -30.40
C GLY A 166 31.89 -2.34 -29.49
N PHE A 167 31.83 -1.67 -28.34
CA PHE A 167 32.90 -1.70 -27.34
C PHE A 167 33.13 -3.10 -26.76
N GLU A 168 32.05 -3.80 -26.44
CA GLU A 168 32.11 -5.18 -25.93
C GLU A 168 32.79 -6.11 -26.93
N ASN A 169 32.48 -5.97 -28.23
CA ASN A 169 33.14 -6.74 -29.29
C ASN A 169 34.62 -6.39 -29.44
N VAL A 170 34.99 -5.11 -29.46
CA VAL A 170 36.39 -4.68 -29.60
C VAL A 170 37.27 -5.27 -28.52
N LYS A 171 36.78 -5.29 -27.27
CA LYS A 171 37.48 -5.88 -26.12
C LYS A 171 37.80 -7.37 -26.32
N LEU A 172 37.02 -8.12 -27.09
CA LEU A 172 37.23 -9.56 -27.29
C LEU A 172 38.48 -9.87 -28.13
N TYR A 173 38.83 -9.00 -29.08
CA TYR A 173 39.96 -9.22 -29.98
C TYR A 173 41.09 -8.19 -29.81
N ASN A 174 40.87 -7.12 -29.04
CA ASN A 174 41.89 -6.13 -28.72
C ASN A 174 42.20 -6.11 -27.21
N PRO A 175 43.29 -6.76 -26.75
CA PRO A 175 43.59 -6.89 -25.33
C PRO A 175 43.98 -5.57 -24.64
N TYR A 176 44.24 -4.50 -25.41
CA TYR A 176 44.57 -3.18 -24.87
C TYR A 176 43.33 -2.29 -24.69
N ILE A 177 42.12 -2.77 -25.02
CA ILE A 177 40.89 -2.04 -24.79
C ILE A 177 40.15 -2.66 -23.61
N GLN A 178 39.86 -1.86 -22.60
CA GLN A 178 39.02 -2.23 -21.48
C GLN A 178 37.72 -1.46 -21.56
N PHE A 179 36.61 -2.17 -21.40
CA PHE A 179 35.27 -1.60 -21.34
C PHE A 179 34.42 -2.41 -20.38
N GLN A 180 33.61 -1.69 -19.61
CA GLN A 180 32.52 -2.18 -18.80
C GLN A 180 31.28 -1.34 -19.12
N ARG A 181 30.17 -2.00 -19.42
CA ARG A 181 28.92 -1.29 -19.69
C ARG A 181 28.50 -0.47 -18.45
N ASP A 182 28.13 0.78 -18.69
CA ASP A 182 27.67 1.75 -17.70
C ASP A 182 26.54 2.62 -18.27
N ASP A 183 26.07 3.59 -17.50
CA ASP A 183 24.98 4.50 -17.90
C ASP A 183 25.46 5.68 -18.76
N THR A 184 26.70 5.63 -19.26
CA THR A 184 27.28 6.71 -20.07
C THR A 184 26.55 6.80 -21.42
N GLN A 185 26.16 8.02 -21.80
CA GLN A 185 25.53 8.33 -23.08
C GLN A 185 26.57 8.34 -24.21
N TRP A 186 27.13 7.17 -24.52
CA TRP A 186 28.23 7.02 -25.48
C TRP A 186 27.92 7.58 -26.87
N GLN A 187 26.65 7.67 -27.29
CA GLN A 187 26.23 8.30 -28.54
C GLN A 187 26.63 9.79 -28.64
N ARG A 188 26.93 10.45 -27.52
CA ARG A 188 27.42 11.83 -27.47
C ARG A 188 28.94 11.97 -27.63
N TYR A 189 29.68 10.87 -27.52
CA TYR A 189 31.14 10.84 -27.62
C TYR A 189 31.63 10.16 -28.91
N VAL A 190 30.76 9.38 -29.55
CA VAL A 190 31.08 8.63 -30.78
C VAL A 190 30.61 9.42 -32.00
N HIS A 191 31.56 9.85 -32.82
CA HIS A 191 31.22 10.32 -34.17
C HIS A 191 30.95 9.13 -35.09
N ILE A 192 29.74 9.04 -35.62
CA ILE A 192 29.34 7.96 -36.53
C ILE A 192 29.80 8.32 -37.95
N ILE A 193 30.92 7.75 -38.39
CA ILE A 193 31.43 7.94 -39.76
C ILE A 193 30.67 7.09 -40.79
N GLN A 194 30.03 6.02 -40.33
CA GLN A 194 29.09 5.23 -41.10
C GLN A 194 28.04 4.61 -40.17
N PRO A 195 26.74 4.87 -40.34
CA PRO A 195 25.70 4.30 -39.49
C PRO A 195 25.63 2.77 -39.67
N PRO A 196 25.34 2.01 -38.59
CA PRO A 196 24.92 0.63 -38.72
C PRO A 196 23.51 0.58 -39.30
N THR A 197 23.19 -0.54 -39.95
CA THR A 197 21.84 -0.86 -40.46
C THR A 197 21.35 -2.10 -39.72
N LYS A 198 20.20 -2.66 -40.10
CA LYS A 198 19.71 -3.93 -39.55
C LYS A 198 20.71 -5.06 -39.75
N HIS A 199 21.45 -5.10 -40.86
CA HIS A 199 22.27 -6.24 -41.25
C HIS A 199 23.77 -5.94 -41.42
N GLU A 200 24.15 -4.67 -41.53
CA GLU A 200 25.53 -4.26 -41.77
C GLU A 200 26.11 -3.49 -40.58
N PHE A 201 27.41 -3.71 -40.35
CA PHE A 201 28.16 -2.98 -39.35
C PHE A 201 28.34 -1.52 -39.77
N GLY A 202 28.18 -0.62 -38.81
CA GLY A 202 28.62 0.75 -38.92
C GLY A 202 30.03 0.92 -38.36
N MET A 203 30.46 2.18 -38.30
CA MET A 203 31.75 2.55 -37.74
C MET A 203 31.64 3.87 -36.99
N GLY A 204 32.16 3.89 -35.77
CA GLY A 204 32.17 5.04 -34.87
C GLY A 204 33.60 5.40 -34.47
N ARG A 205 33.86 6.67 -34.19
CA ARG A 205 35.17 7.16 -33.77
C ARG A 205 35.05 8.09 -32.55
N LEU A 206 35.81 7.78 -31.50
CA LEU A 206 35.95 8.62 -30.31
C LEU A 206 37.30 9.34 -30.35
N PHE A 207 37.36 10.51 -29.73
CA PHE A 207 38.58 11.31 -29.65
C PHE A 207 38.88 11.66 -28.21
N ARG A 208 40.17 11.66 -27.83
CA ARG A 208 40.63 12.06 -26.49
C ARG A 208 41.89 12.89 -26.59
N GLU A 209 42.11 13.76 -25.61
CA GLU A 209 43.35 14.52 -25.49
C GLU A 209 44.33 13.79 -24.58
N VAL A 210 45.57 13.58 -25.05
CA VAL A 210 46.65 12.94 -24.29
C VAL A 210 47.93 13.76 -24.50
N GLY A 211 48.42 14.40 -23.45
CA GLY A 211 49.67 15.17 -23.48
C GLY A 211 49.66 16.32 -24.51
N GLY A 212 48.53 17.00 -24.68
CA GLY A 212 48.36 18.10 -25.65
C GLY A 212 48.19 17.66 -27.10
N SER A 213 48.09 16.35 -27.36
CA SER A 213 47.80 15.79 -28.69
C SER A 213 46.46 15.06 -28.70
N ILE A 214 45.72 15.16 -29.80
CA ILE A 214 44.50 14.37 -29.98
C ILE A 214 44.88 12.96 -30.42
N ARG A 215 44.23 11.99 -29.78
CA ARG A 215 44.24 10.58 -30.17
C ARG A 215 42.80 10.13 -30.39
N TYR A 216 42.64 9.02 -31.09
CA TYR A 216 41.31 8.48 -31.38
C TYR A 216 41.25 6.97 -31.18
N LEU A 217 40.04 6.47 -30.95
CA LEU A 217 39.69 5.06 -30.95
C LEU A 217 38.56 4.87 -31.95
N THR A 218 38.70 3.89 -32.84
CA THR A 218 37.64 3.51 -33.76
C THR A 218 36.97 2.24 -33.25
N ILE A 219 35.65 2.20 -33.28
CA ILE A 219 34.83 1.07 -32.85
C ILE A 219 33.86 0.65 -33.96
N PRO A 220 33.66 -0.66 -34.17
CA PRO A 220 32.57 -1.11 -35.02
C PRO A 220 31.24 -0.82 -34.32
N LEU A 221 30.22 -0.44 -35.09
CA LEU A 221 28.87 -0.32 -34.60
C LEU A 221 28.13 -1.58 -35.03
N THR A 222 27.63 -2.36 -34.08
CA THR A 222 26.98 -3.64 -34.40
C THR A 222 25.68 -3.43 -35.19
N PRO A 223 25.29 -4.37 -36.07
CA PRO A 223 24.01 -4.31 -36.77
C PRO A 223 22.85 -4.14 -35.79
N LEU A 224 21.86 -3.33 -36.15
CA LEU A 224 20.71 -2.99 -35.30
C LEU A 224 19.84 -4.21 -34.96
N SER A 225 19.86 -5.26 -35.80
CA SER A 225 19.19 -6.53 -35.48
C SER A 225 19.78 -7.21 -34.25
N LEU A 226 21.05 -6.98 -33.91
CA LEU A 226 21.68 -7.50 -32.70
C LEU A 226 21.36 -6.67 -31.45
N SER A 227 20.77 -5.49 -31.63
CA SER A 227 20.40 -4.56 -30.55
C SER A 227 18.91 -4.58 -30.20
N VAL A 228 18.13 -5.55 -30.71
CA VAL A 228 16.71 -5.66 -30.35
C VAL A 228 16.61 -6.12 -28.89
N PRO A 229 15.93 -5.35 -28.02
CA PRO A 229 15.75 -5.73 -26.63
C PRO A 229 14.96 -7.04 -26.54
N LEU A 230 15.25 -7.82 -25.50
CA LEU A 230 14.51 -9.02 -25.19
C LEU A 230 13.05 -8.69 -24.90
N ASP A 231 12.09 -9.43 -25.44
CA ASP A 231 10.65 -9.20 -25.25
C ASP A 231 9.95 -10.54 -25.14
N PHE A 232 9.66 -10.96 -23.91
CA PHE A 232 8.80 -12.10 -23.64
C PHE A 232 7.35 -11.66 -23.54
N SER A 233 6.41 -12.59 -23.60
CA SER A 233 5.02 -12.34 -23.24
C SER A 233 4.34 -13.61 -22.76
N VAL A 234 3.24 -13.46 -22.04
CA VAL A 234 2.40 -14.57 -21.58
C VAL A 234 0.93 -14.27 -21.84
N LYS A 235 0.18 -15.32 -22.18
CA LYS A 235 -1.27 -15.25 -22.37
C LYS A 235 -1.96 -16.49 -21.82
N LEU A 236 -2.93 -16.29 -20.95
CA LEU A 236 -3.86 -17.31 -20.50
C LEU A 236 -4.95 -17.51 -21.55
N GLU A 237 -5.36 -18.76 -21.77
CA GLU A 237 -6.43 -19.09 -22.74
C GLU A 237 -7.78 -18.52 -22.33
N VAL A 238 -8.04 -18.46 -21.03
CA VAL A 238 -9.31 -18.02 -20.44
C VAL A 238 -9.01 -16.88 -19.48
N GLU A 239 -9.62 -15.72 -19.69
CA GLU A 239 -9.46 -14.52 -18.83
C GLU A 239 -10.38 -14.55 -17.60
N LYS A 240 -11.48 -15.32 -17.67
CA LYS A 240 -12.47 -15.40 -16.60
C LYS A 240 -13.15 -16.76 -16.58
N PHE A 241 -13.13 -17.43 -15.43
CA PHE A 241 -13.90 -18.63 -15.17
C PHE A 241 -15.18 -18.25 -14.41
N GLU A 242 -16.32 -18.64 -14.96
CA GLU A 242 -17.64 -18.31 -14.41
C GLU A 242 -18.28 -19.48 -13.70
N ASN A 243 -19.10 -19.20 -12.68
CA ASN A 243 -19.85 -20.19 -11.90
C ASN A 243 -18.97 -21.26 -11.23
N VAL A 244 -17.78 -20.85 -10.79
CA VAL A 244 -16.82 -21.74 -10.14
C VAL A 244 -17.06 -21.74 -8.64
N LYS A 245 -17.09 -22.92 -8.01
CA LYS A 245 -17.18 -23.07 -6.55
C LYS A 245 -15.90 -23.67 -5.96
N PRO A 246 -15.61 -23.42 -4.67
CA PRO A 246 -14.54 -24.12 -3.96
C PRO A 246 -14.66 -25.65 -4.12
N GLY A 247 -13.55 -26.29 -4.43
CA GLY A 247 -13.46 -27.72 -4.71
C GLY A 247 -13.54 -28.10 -6.20
N ASP A 248 -13.98 -27.19 -7.07
CA ASP A 248 -13.96 -27.43 -8.52
C ASP A 248 -12.52 -27.59 -9.01
N LYS A 249 -12.32 -28.51 -9.95
CA LYS A 249 -11.05 -28.69 -10.65
C LYS A 249 -11.12 -27.98 -12.00
N ILE A 250 -10.23 -27.03 -12.22
CA ILE A 250 -10.11 -26.30 -13.48
C ILE A 250 -8.88 -26.80 -14.23
N THR A 251 -9.06 -27.06 -15.52
CA THR A 251 -7.99 -27.38 -16.47
C THR A 251 -8.09 -26.44 -17.67
N SER A 252 -7.00 -25.77 -18.02
CA SER A 252 -6.90 -24.90 -19.22
C SER A 252 -5.42 -24.77 -19.61
N THR A 253 -5.09 -23.84 -20.49
CA THR A 253 -3.75 -23.64 -21.03
C THR A 253 -3.25 -22.21 -20.88
N VAL A 254 -1.92 -22.08 -20.89
CA VAL A 254 -1.19 -20.82 -20.90
C VAL A 254 -0.10 -20.89 -21.96
N THR A 255 0.05 -19.82 -22.73
CA THR A 255 1.05 -19.70 -23.78
C THR A 255 2.07 -18.64 -23.41
N TYR A 256 3.34 -18.98 -23.57
CA TYR A 256 4.48 -18.09 -23.38
C TYR A 256 5.19 -17.90 -24.71
N THR A 257 5.64 -16.68 -25.01
CA THR A 257 6.17 -16.34 -26.33
C THR A 257 7.41 -15.47 -26.21
N LEU A 258 8.44 -15.77 -27.00
CA LEU A 258 9.55 -14.85 -27.27
C LEU A 258 9.25 -14.08 -28.56
N SER A 259 9.40 -12.76 -28.53
CA SER A 259 9.19 -11.90 -29.70
C SER A 259 10.00 -12.37 -30.91
N LYS A 260 9.40 -12.28 -32.10
CA LYS A 260 10.04 -12.66 -33.37
C LYS A 260 11.23 -11.75 -33.70
N GLU A 261 11.21 -10.51 -33.23
CA GLU A 261 12.25 -9.53 -33.53
C GLU A 261 13.53 -9.76 -32.70
N TYR A 262 13.46 -10.55 -31.62
CA TYR A 262 14.64 -10.86 -30.83
C TYR A 262 15.60 -11.79 -31.62
N PRO A 263 16.91 -11.51 -31.71
CA PRO A 263 17.77 -12.16 -32.71
C PRO A 263 18.31 -13.53 -32.32
N LYS A 264 18.20 -13.94 -31.05
CA LYS A 264 18.85 -15.15 -30.53
C LYS A 264 17.92 -15.95 -29.62
N PRO A 265 18.19 -17.23 -29.38
CA PRO A 265 17.47 -17.99 -28.37
C PRO A 265 17.70 -17.42 -26.97
N GLU A 266 16.69 -17.50 -26.11
CA GLU A 266 16.72 -16.99 -24.74
C GLU A 266 16.09 -17.98 -23.77
N ARG A 267 16.60 -18.03 -22.53
CA ARG A 267 16.05 -18.87 -21.47
C ARG A 267 15.12 -18.06 -20.58
N ALA A 268 14.01 -18.67 -20.20
CA ALA A 268 13.03 -18.08 -19.31
C ALA A 268 12.62 -19.02 -18.17
N TRP A 269 12.24 -18.41 -17.05
CA TRP A 269 11.60 -19.07 -15.93
C TRP A 269 10.09 -18.82 -15.98
N LEU A 270 9.33 -19.91 -16.16
CA LEU A 270 7.87 -19.87 -16.29
C LEU A 270 7.22 -20.11 -14.93
N ARG A 271 6.22 -19.30 -14.59
CA ARG A 271 5.51 -19.40 -13.31
C ARG A 271 4.01 -19.26 -13.52
N LEU A 272 3.24 -20.07 -12.81
CA LEU A 272 1.79 -19.97 -12.72
C LEU A 272 1.38 -20.18 -11.27
N HIS A 273 0.54 -19.29 -10.74
CA HIS A 273 0.09 -19.36 -9.34
C HIS A 273 -1.41 -19.22 -9.23
N HIS A 274 -1.98 -19.92 -8.25
CA HIS A 274 -3.33 -19.71 -7.76
C HIS A 274 -3.29 -18.70 -6.61
N VAL A 275 -4.08 -17.63 -6.68
CA VAL A 275 -4.08 -16.55 -5.69
C VAL A 275 -5.28 -16.70 -4.75
N VAL A 276 -5.01 -17.06 -3.50
CA VAL A 276 -6.02 -17.27 -2.45
C VAL A 276 -5.70 -16.34 -1.29
N ASN A 277 -6.61 -15.42 -0.97
CA ASN A 277 -6.41 -14.41 0.08
C ASN A 277 -5.04 -13.70 -0.01
N ALA A 278 -4.70 -13.21 -1.21
CA ALA A 278 -3.41 -12.58 -1.56
C ALA A 278 -2.14 -13.45 -1.41
N THR A 279 -2.28 -14.75 -1.09
CA THR A 279 -1.17 -15.71 -1.07
C THR A 279 -1.10 -16.46 -2.40
N GLU A 280 0.10 -16.57 -2.97
CA GLU A 280 0.34 -17.25 -4.24
C GLU A 280 0.74 -18.72 -4.00
N TYR A 281 -0.01 -19.66 -4.58
CA TYR A 281 0.27 -21.09 -4.53
C TYR A 281 0.69 -21.59 -5.91
N PRO A 282 1.85 -22.24 -6.08
CA PRO A 282 2.33 -22.66 -7.38
C PRO A 282 1.40 -23.70 -8.02
N ILE A 283 1.15 -23.55 -9.32
CA ILE A 283 0.43 -24.51 -10.16
C ILE A 283 1.45 -25.18 -11.07
N THR A 284 1.41 -26.51 -11.15
CA THR A 284 2.26 -27.27 -12.06
C THR A 284 1.88 -27.02 -13.52
N LEU A 285 2.88 -26.70 -14.34
CA LEU A 285 2.76 -26.57 -15.79
C LEU A 285 3.16 -27.89 -16.46
N GLU A 286 2.29 -28.44 -17.28
CA GLU A 286 2.53 -29.62 -18.10
C GLU A 286 2.68 -29.19 -19.57
N PRO A 287 3.85 -29.33 -20.21
CA PRO A 287 4.01 -28.91 -21.59
C PRO A 287 3.14 -29.76 -22.52
N LEU A 288 2.43 -29.11 -23.45
CA LEU A 288 1.66 -29.84 -24.47
C LEU A 288 2.56 -30.59 -25.44
N ASN A 289 3.77 -30.08 -25.68
CA ASN A 289 4.82 -30.74 -26.45
C ASN A 289 5.95 -31.19 -25.50
N PRO A 290 6.23 -32.50 -25.38
CA PRO A 290 7.27 -33.00 -24.45
C PRO A 290 8.69 -32.44 -24.68
N ALA A 291 8.98 -31.89 -25.86
CA ALA A 291 10.25 -31.22 -26.13
C ALA A 291 10.40 -29.87 -25.38
N ASP A 292 9.31 -29.34 -24.83
CA ASP A 292 9.26 -28.08 -24.09
C ASP A 292 9.41 -28.28 -22.57
N ASN A 293 9.80 -29.47 -22.12
CA ASN A 293 10.12 -29.69 -20.71
C ASN A 293 11.24 -28.73 -20.25
N PRO A 294 11.12 -28.15 -19.04
CA PRO A 294 12.19 -27.37 -18.46
C PRO A 294 13.47 -28.19 -18.32
N ASP A 295 14.62 -27.52 -18.38
CA ASP A 295 15.92 -28.12 -18.10
C ASP A 295 16.07 -28.50 -16.62
N VAL A 296 17.23 -29.07 -16.26
CA VAL A 296 17.53 -29.49 -14.87
C VAL A 296 17.51 -28.34 -13.85
N SER A 297 17.55 -27.09 -14.31
CA SER A 297 17.45 -25.89 -13.49
C SER A 297 16.04 -25.28 -13.48
N GLY A 298 15.09 -25.89 -14.20
CA GLY A 298 13.70 -25.42 -14.28
C GLY A 298 13.48 -24.32 -15.32
N TYR A 299 14.40 -24.14 -16.27
CA TYR A 299 14.30 -23.11 -17.31
C TYR A 299 13.86 -23.68 -18.66
N VAL A 300 13.23 -22.83 -19.47
CA VAL A 300 12.77 -23.19 -20.81
C VAL A 300 13.44 -22.28 -21.83
N THR A 301 14.04 -22.87 -22.87
CA THR A 301 14.64 -22.11 -23.98
C THR A 301 13.61 -21.84 -25.07
N PHE A 302 13.55 -20.58 -25.52
CA PHE A 302 12.74 -20.12 -26.64
C PHE A 302 13.63 -19.69 -27.79
N ARG A 303 13.24 -20.01 -29.01
CA ARG A 303 13.79 -19.44 -30.25
C ARG A 303 13.03 -18.15 -30.61
N PRO A 304 13.62 -17.24 -31.39
CA PRO A 304 12.92 -16.06 -31.91
C PRO A 304 11.55 -16.41 -32.51
N GLY A 305 10.50 -15.78 -32.00
CA GLY A 305 9.11 -16.00 -32.45
C GLY A 305 8.47 -17.31 -31.97
N GLU A 306 9.17 -18.12 -31.16
CA GLU A 306 8.63 -19.37 -30.64
C GLU A 306 7.60 -19.11 -29.54
N SER A 307 6.50 -19.87 -29.59
CA SER A 307 5.49 -19.91 -28.54
C SER A 307 5.37 -21.31 -27.98
N LYS A 308 5.33 -21.44 -26.66
CA LYS A 308 5.20 -22.73 -25.95
C LYS A 308 3.97 -22.70 -25.08
N THR A 309 3.17 -23.76 -25.18
CA THR A 309 1.88 -23.86 -24.48
C THR A 309 1.91 -24.98 -23.45
N TYR A 310 1.41 -24.68 -22.26
CA TYR A 310 1.38 -25.58 -21.14
C TYR A 310 -0.07 -25.75 -20.68
N ARG A 311 -0.46 -27.00 -20.41
CA ARG A 311 -1.66 -27.32 -19.67
C ARG A 311 -1.39 -27.13 -18.19
N TYR A 312 -2.37 -26.66 -17.45
CA TYR A 312 -2.34 -26.64 -16.01
C TYR A 312 -3.64 -27.18 -15.43
N THR A 313 -3.60 -27.67 -14.20
CA THR A 313 -4.78 -28.07 -13.46
C THR A 313 -4.62 -27.68 -12.00
N PHE A 314 -5.67 -27.10 -11.41
CA PHE A 314 -5.70 -26.75 -9.99
C PHE A 314 -7.11 -26.91 -9.42
N THR A 315 -7.20 -26.97 -8.09
CA THR A 315 -8.47 -27.02 -7.37
C THR A 315 -8.75 -25.65 -6.78
N VAL A 316 -9.92 -25.09 -7.10
CA VAL A 316 -10.36 -23.79 -6.60
C VAL A 316 -10.56 -23.89 -5.09
N GLN A 317 -10.01 -22.93 -4.36
CA GLN A 317 -10.10 -22.86 -2.90
C GLN A 317 -11.18 -21.86 -2.48
N ASP A 318 -11.57 -21.89 -1.22
CA ASP A 318 -12.34 -20.79 -0.65
C ASP A 318 -11.54 -19.48 -0.74
N LEU A 319 -12.21 -18.35 -0.98
CA LEU A 319 -11.59 -17.02 -1.18
C LEU A 319 -10.60 -16.91 -2.36
N SER A 320 -10.67 -17.84 -3.32
CA SER A 320 -9.92 -17.74 -4.57
C SER A 320 -10.41 -16.58 -5.41
N ARG A 321 -9.48 -15.77 -5.95
CA ARG A 321 -9.86 -14.64 -6.80
C ARG A 321 -9.35 -14.73 -8.23
N LYS A 322 -8.16 -15.28 -8.41
CA LYS A 322 -7.52 -15.38 -9.72
C LYS A 322 -6.41 -16.43 -9.78
N ILE A 323 -6.01 -16.79 -11.00
CA ILE A 323 -4.68 -17.29 -11.31
C ILE A 323 -3.81 -16.19 -11.91
N LEU A 324 -2.50 -16.36 -11.78
CA LEU A 324 -1.50 -15.39 -12.19
C LEU A 324 -0.35 -16.10 -12.90
N ALA A 325 -0.21 -15.84 -14.20
CA ALA A 325 0.88 -16.33 -15.02
C ALA A 325 2.00 -15.28 -15.12
N ARG A 326 3.25 -15.71 -15.09
CA ARG A 326 4.43 -14.85 -15.28
C ARG A 326 5.52 -15.56 -16.09
N ILE A 327 6.28 -14.78 -16.83
CA ILE A 327 7.53 -15.20 -17.49
C ILE A 327 8.64 -14.22 -17.12
N ASN A 328 9.85 -14.75 -16.89
CA ASN A 328 11.01 -13.93 -16.56
C ASN A 328 12.24 -14.43 -17.33
N PRO A 329 13.03 -13.53 -17.91
CA PRO A 329 14.30 -13.89 -18.53
C PRO A 329 15.31 -14.39 -17.48
N VAL A 330 16.19 -15.30 -17.89
CA VAL A 330 17.23 -15.90 -17.03
C VAL A 330 18.59 -15.29 -17.31
N ASP A 331 18.96 -15.12 -18.58
CA ASP A 331 20.28 -14.64 -18.98
C ASP A 331 20.33 -13.11 -19.17
N SER A 332 19.21 -12.43 -18.93
CA SER A 332 19.04 -10.98 -18.99
C SER A 332 18.25 -10.48 -17.79
N SER A 333 18.57 -9.27 -17.31
CA SER A 333 17.76 -8.52 -16.34
C SER A 333 16.80 -7.52 -17.00
N GLN A 334 16.84 -7.43 -18.33
CA GLN A 334 16.07 -6.48 -19.13
C GLN A 334 15.05 -7.22 -20.00
N ASP A 335 13.88 -6.63 -20.11
CA ASP A 335 12.81 -6.99 -21.04
C ASP A 335 12.22 -5.67 -21.59
N ALA A 336 11.85 -5.66 -22.86
CA ALA A 336 11.35 -4.50 -23.59
C ALA A 336 9.99 -4.06 -23.06
N ASP A 337 9.14 -5.00 -22.63
CA ASP A 337 7.82 -4.74 -22.09
C ASP A 337 7.50 -5.65 -20.91
N TRP A 338 7.85 -5.23 -19.69
CA TRP A 338 7.48 -5.99 -18.49
C TRP A 338 5.98 -6.14 -18.25
N SER A 339 5.11 -5.38 -18.92
CA SER A 339 3.67 -5.42 -18.70
C SER A 339 3.00 -6.64 -19.34
N ASN A 340 3.56 -7.16 -20.43
CA ASN A 340 3.07 -8.35 -21.14
C ASN A 340 3.67 -9.66 -20.59
N ASN A 341 4.66 -9.57 -19.69
CA ASN A 341 5.29 -10.69 -18.98
C ASN A 341 4.41 -11.27 -17.86
N ARG A 342 3.16 -10.82 -17.79
CA ARG A 342 2.19 -11.15 -16.77
C ARG A 342 0.79 -11.20 -17.35
N ASP A 343 0.03 -12.23 -16.99
CA ASP A 343 -1.39 -12.33 -17.32
C ASP A 343 -2.20 -12.89 -16.14
N GLU A 344 -3.47 -12.52 -16.06
CA GLU A 344 -4.38 -12.89 -14.98
C GLU A 344 -5.67 -13.50 -15.53
N ALA A 345 -6.19 -14.50 -14.83
CA ALA A 345 -7.56 -14.95 -15.06
C ALA A 345 -8.34 -15.00 -13.75
N PHE A 346 -9.54 -14.43 -13.76
CA PHE A 346 -10.36 -14.26 -12.56
C PHE A 346 -11.38 -15.39 -12.40
N PHE A 347 -11.82 -15.62 -11.16
CA PHE A 347 -12.94 -16.49 -10.86
C PHE A 347 -14.14 -15.66 -10.46
N THR A 348 -15.31 -16.06 -10.92
CA THR A 348 -16.58 -15.54 -10.41
C THR A 348 -17.45 -16.70 -9.98
N ALA A 349 -18.09 -16.51 -8.84
CA ALA A 349 -19.08 -17.41 -8.30
C ALA A 349 -20.43 -16.72 -8.43
N ASN A 350 -21.46 -17.42 -8.89
CA ASN A 350 -22.81 -16.91 -8.70
C ASN A 350 -23.16 -17.10 -7.23
N ASN A 351 -22.81 -16.13 -6.39
CA ASN A 351 -23.05 -16.17 -4.96
C ASN A 351 -23.34 -14.76 -4.46
N LEU A 352 -24.34 -14.64 -3.60
CA LEU A 352 -24.46 -13.50 -2.69
C LEU A 352 -24.13 -13.98 -1.29
N ARG A 353 -23.69 -13.06 -0.44
CA ARG A 353 -23.61 -13.32 0.99
C ARG A 353 -23.72 -12.03 1.78
N VAL A 354 -24.07 -12.14 3.04
CA VAL A 354 -24.15 -11.01 3.95
C VAL A 354 -23.39 -11.29 5.24
N GLN A 355 -22.72 -10.26 5.76
CA GLN A 355 -21.94 -10.33 6.99
C GLN A 355 -22.31 -9.15 7.90
N ILE A 356 -22.54 -9.41 9.18
CA ILE A 356 -22.69 -8.34 10.18
C ILE A 356 -21.31 -7.87 10.60
N ASP A 357 -21.01 -6.60 10.37
CA ASP A 357 -19.72 -5.98 10.66
C ASP A 357 -19.64 -5.52 12.13
N SER A 358 -20.74 -4.93 12.63
CA SER A 358 -20.83 -4.41 14.01
C SER A 358 -22.28 -4.22 14.45
N TYR A 359 -22.53 -4.33 15.76
CA TYR A 359 -23.86 -4.10 16.33
C TYR A 359 -23.80 -3.68 17.81
N THR A 360 -24.85 -3.02 18.30
CA THR A 360 -25.07 -2.73 19.73
C THR A 360 -25.31 -4.04 20.49
N LYS A 361 -24.48 -4.37 21.49
CA LYS A 361 -24.59 -5.64 22.22
C LYS A 361 -25.64 -5.63 23.34
N GLU A 362 -25.78 -4.51 24.04
CA GLU A 362 -26.72 -4.33 25.14
C GLU A 362 -27.32 -2.91 25.08
N ALA A 363 -28.59 -2.74 25.46
CA ALA A 363 -29.29 -1.46 25.41
C ALA A 363 -30.43 -1.37 26.46
N TYR A 364 -30.68 -0.17 26.99
CA TYR A 364 -31.84 0.11 27.83
C TYR A 364 -33.09 0.40 26.98
N PRO A 365 -34.30 0.27 27.54
CA PRO A 365 -35.53 0.71 26.88
C PRO A 365 -35.44 2.14 26.32
N GLY A 366 -35.76 2.29 25.03
CA GLY A 366 -35.72 3.58 24.33
C GLY A 366 -34.36 3.92 23.70
N ASP A 367 -33.27 3.22 24.03
CA ASP A 367 -31.96 3.46 23.43
C ASP A 367 -31.96 3.06 21.94
N PRO A 368 -31.19 3.77 21.09
CA PRO A 368 -30.97 3.37 19.71
C PRO A 368 -30.05 2.14 19.64
N VAL A 369 -30.53 1.10 18.97
CA VAL A 369 -29.79 -0.10 18.60
C VAL A 369 -29.36 0.03 17.14
N VAL A 370 -28.06 -0.09 16.87
CA VAL A 370 -27.50 0.02 15.52
C VAL A 370 -26.90 -1.33 15.13
N CYS A 371 -27.19 -1.81 13.93
CA CYS A 371 -26.57 -2.99 13.32
C CYS A 371 -26.11 -2.65 11.90
N LYS A 372 -24.84 -2.92 11.59
CA LYS A 372 -24.22 -2.66 10.28
C LYS A 372 -23.85 -3.99 9.63
N ALA A 373 -24.15 -4.12 8.35
CA ALA A 373 -23.81 -5.30 7.58
C ALA A 373 -23.24 -4.92 6.21
N THR A 374 -22.39 -5.79 5.68
CA THR A 374 -21.86 -5.72 4.32
C THR A 374 -22.42 -6.88 3.51
N VAL A 375 -22.97 -6.56 2.35
CA VAL A 375 -23.45 -7.52 1.34
C VAL A 375 -22.37 -7.65 0.27
N TYR A 376 -22.07 -8.89 -0.12
CA TYR A 376 -21.10 -9.24 -1.15
C TYR A 376 -21.81 -9.85 -2.35
N ASN A 377 -21.39 -9.45 -3.55
CA ASN A 377 -21.80 -10.00 -4.84
C ASN A 377 -20.58 -10.56 -5.56
N GLU A 378 -20.50 -11.89 -5.59
CA GLU A 378 -19.34 -12.59 -6.13
C GLU A 378 -19.50 -12.90 -7.63
N THR A 379 -20.63 -12.48 -8.24
CA THR A 379 -20.92 -12.69 -9.67
C THR A 379 -20.03 -11.84 -10.58
N GLY A 380 -19.48 -10.74 -10.05
CA GLY A 380 -18.71 -9.73 -10.80
C GLY A 380 -19.55 -8.89 -11.75
N ASN A 381 -20.87 -8.99 -11.73
CA ASN A 381 -21.79 -8.20 -12.55
C ASN A 381 -22.70 -7.35 -11.65
N LEU A 382 -23.16 -6.20 -12.15
CA LEU A 382 -24.21 -5.45 -11.45
C LEU A 382 -25.46 -6.32 -11.31
N LEU A 383 -25.92 -6.48 -10.07
CA LEU A 383 -27.08 -7.28 -9.73
C LEU A 383 -28.10 -6.43 -9.00
N LYS A 384 -29.39 -6.68 -9.26
CA LYS A 384 -30.50 -6.04 -8.56
C LYS A 384 -31.30 -7.11 -7.84
N THR A 385 -31.31 -7.06 -6.51
CA THR A 385 -31.98 -8.07 -5.68
C THR A 385 -32.69 -7.39 -4.51
N ARG A 386 -33.28 -8.19 -3.62
CA ARG A 386 -34.02 -7.74 -2.45
C ARG A 386 -33.18 -7.92 -1.19
N LEU A 387 -33.11 -6.87 -0.36
CA LEU A 387 -32.47 -6.88 0.96
C LEU A 387 -33.52 -6.60 2.03
N ILE A 388 -33.62 -7.46 3.04
CA ILE A 388 -34.55 -7.29 4.15
C ILE A 388 -33.83 -7.34 5.50
N TRP A 389 -34.31 -6.52 6.44
CA TRP A 389 -33.94 -6.58 7.85
C TRP A 389 -35.14 -7.03 8.66
N LYS A 390 -34.93 -8.02 9.53
CA LYS A 390 -35.92 -8.52 10.48
C LYS A 390 -35.49 -8.23 11.91
N VAL A 391 -36.45 -7.86 12.76
CA VAL A 391 -36.28 -7.78 14.21
C VAL A 391 -37.33 -8.69 14.84
N ASN A 392 -36.89 -9.67 15.62
CA ASN A 392 -37.75 -10.68 16.23
C ASN A 392 -38.71 -11.35 15.23
N GLY A 393 -38.21 -11.61 14.01
CA GLY A 393 -38.96 -12.24 12.92
C GLY A 393 -39.82 -11.30 12.07
N GLN A 394 -40.02 -10.04 12.47
CA GLN A 394 -40.80 -9.05 11.71
C GLN A 394 -39.91 -8.22 10.79
N ILE A 395 -40.32 -8.03 9.54
CA ILE A 395 -39.60 -7.15 8.59
C ILE A 395 -39.78 -5.70 9.04
N VAL A 396 -38.67 -5.02 9.33
CA VAL A 396 -38.66 -3.62 9.80
C VAL A 396 -38.05 -2.65 8.79
N LYS A 397 -37.25 -3.17 7.84
CA LYS A 397 -36.67 -2.41 6.74
C LYS A 397 -36.54 -3.34 5.52
N GLU A 398 -36.89 -2.82 4.36
CA GLU A 398 -36.88 -3.57 3.11
C GLU A 398 -36.41 -2.67 1.96
N ASN A 399 -35.53 -3.21 1.12
CA ASN A 399 -35.17 -2.62 -0.16
C ASN A 399 -35.38 -3.67 -1.27
N ASN A 400 -36.44 -3.48 -2.07
CA ASN A 400 -36.81 -4.38 -3.16
C ASN A 400 -35.95 -4.23 -4.43
N LYS A 401 -35.05 -3.24 -4.47
CA LYS A 401 -34.15 -2.95 -5.59
C LYS A 401 -32.77 -2.55 -5.07
N PHE A 402 -32.15 -3.47 -4.33
CA PHE A 402 -30.79 -3.33 -3.85
C PHE A 402 -29.82 -3.61 -5.01
N ASP A 403 -29.27 -2.53 -5.57
CA ASP A 403 -28.30 -2.54 -6.65
C ASP A 403 -26.90 -2.84 -6.08
N LEU A 404 -26.22 -3.89 -6.54
CA LEU A 404 -24.95 -4.35 -5.97
C LEU A 404 -23.96 -4.78 -7.06
N VAL A 405 -22.77 -4.18 -7.10
CA VAL A 405 -21.71 -4.51 -8.10
C VAL A 405 -20.65 -5.47 -7.55
N ASP A 406 -20.16 -5.20 -6.34
CA ASP A 406 -19.13 -6.01 -5.67
C ASP A 406 -19.47 -6.11 -4.18
N LEU A 407 -19.30 -5.02 -3.42
CA LEU A 407 -19.70 -4.97 -2.02
C LEU A 407 -20.47 -3.69 -1.70
N GLN A 408 -21.42 -3.78 -0.76
CA GLN A 408 -22.17 -2.62 -0.28
C GLN A 408 -22.58 -2.79 1.18
N GLY A 409 -22.32 -1.74 1.97
CA GLY A 409 -22.78 -1.65 3.35
C GLY A 409 -24.23 -1.19 3.45
N ASP A 410 -24.97 -1.74 4.41
CA ASP A 410 -26.26 -1.23 4.84
C ASP A 410 -26.36 -1.18 6.37
N THR A 411 -27.22 -0.32 6.90
CA THR A 411 -27.38 -0.12 8.35
C THR A 411 -28.83 -0.13 8.76
N LEU A 412 -29.12 -0.83 9.86
CA LEU A 412 -30.38 -0.76 10.59
C LEU A 412 -30.19 0.03 11.87
N THR A 413 -31.06 1.00 12.11
CA THR A 413 -31.26 1.65 13.41
C THR A 413 -32.65 1.30 13.92
N TYR A 414 -32.75 0.78 15.14
CA TYR A 414 -34.00 0.35 15.76
C TYR A 414 -34.06 0.82 17.21
N THR A 415 -35.25 1.12 17.75
CA THR A 415 -35.40 1.55 19.14
C THR A 415 -35.59 0.35 20.05
N MET A 416 -34.80 0.24 21.12
CA MET A 416 -34.89 -0.86 22.07
C MET A 416 -36.29 -0.89 22.74
N PRO A 417 -37.02 -2.02 22.69
CA PRO A 417 -38.36 -2.11 23.27
C PRO A 417 -38.33 -2.07 24.80
N GLN A 418 -39.51 -1.86 25.38
CA GLN A 418 -39.68 -1.80 26.84
C GLN A 418 -39.26 -3.09 27.56
N LYS A 419 -39.32 -4.24 26.88
CA LYS A 419 -38.90 -5.53 27.41
C LYS A 419 -38.47 -6.48 26.30
N GLY A 420 -37.47 -7.30 26.62
CA GLY A 420 -37.05 -8.46 25.82
C GLY A 420 -35.87 -8.14 24.90
N ASP A 421 -35.02 -9.15 24.70
CA ASP A 421 -33.89 -9.08 23.79
C ASP A 421 -34.37 -8.88 22.34
N LEU A 422 -33.48 -8.34 21.50
CA LEU A 422 -33.70 -8.26 20.06
C LEU A 422 -32.87 -9.32 19.36
N ASN A 423 -33.50 -10.08 18.48
CA ASN A 423 -32.84 -10.88 17.46
C ASN A 423 -32.96 -10.14 16.13
N ILE A 424 -31.85 -9.62 15.62
CA ILE A 424 -31.77 -8.88 14.36
C ILE A 424 -31.22 -9.81 13.29
N GLN A 425 -31.89 -9.87 12.13
CA GLN A 425 -31.42 -10.62 10.97
C GLN A 425 -31.36 -9.70 9.75
N VAL A 426 -30.35 -9.88 8.92
CA VAL A 426 -30.25 -9.29 7.58
C VAL A 426 -30.23 -10.43 6.58
N ILE A 427 -31.03 -10.29 5.51
CA ILE A 427 -31.21 -11.33 4.49
C ILE A 427 -31.12 -10.68 3.12
N ILE A 428 -30.18 -11.14 2.29
CA ILE A 428 -30.06 -10.78 0.88
C ILE A 428 -30.68 -11.87 0.01
N ASN A 429 -31.27 -11.49 -1.12
CA ASN A 429 -31.99 -12.38 -2.04
C ASN A 429 -32.91 -13.41 -1.34
N PRO A 430 -33.87 -12.98 -0.49
CA PRO A 430 -34.75 -13.89 0.24
C PRO A 430 -35.66 -14.73 -0.66
N ASP A 431 -35.85 -14.32 -1.92
CA ASP A 431 -36.73 -14.99 -2.89
C ASP A 431 -35.99 -16.04 -3.73
N HIS A 432 -34.66 -16.12 -3.57
CA HIS A 432 -33.76 -17.03 -4.27
C HIS A 432 -33.83 -16.93 -5.80
N ASP A 433 -34.05 -15.71 -6.32
CA ASP A 433 -34.31 -15.46 -7.74
C ASP A 433 -33.23 -14.61 -8.44
N GLN A 434 -32.40 -13.88 -7.67
CA GLN A 434 -31.35 -12.99 -8.21
C GLN A 434 -30.01 -13.10 -7.45
N PRO A 435 -29.01 -13.84 -7.97
CA PRO A 435 -29.09 -14.67 -9.17
C PRO A 435 -29.88 -15.97 -8.91
N PRO A 436 -30.55 -16.56 -9.92
CA PRO A 436 -31.42 -17.73 -9.73
C PRO A 436 -30.64 -19.04 -9.47
N ASN A 437 -29.32 -19.01 -9.65
CA ASN A 437 -28.43 -20.16 -9.55
C ASN A 437 -27.30 -19.91 -8.53
N GLU A 438 -27.61 -19.30 -7.37
CA GLU A 438 -26.61 -19.14 -6.33
C GLU A 438 -26.04 -20.47 -5.86
N ILE A 439 -24.72 -20.51 -5.69
CA ILE A 439 -24.00 -21.70 -5.24
C ILE A 439 -24.24 -21.99 -3.75
N ASN A 440 -24.51 -20.95 -2.95
CA ASN A 440 -24.81 -21.04 -1.54
C ASN A 440 -25.95 -20.08 -1.19
N TRP A 441 -26.91 -20.56 -0.42
CA TRP A 441 -28.04 -19.77 0.08
C TRP A 441 -27.96 -19.56 1.60
N GLU A 442 -27.09 -20.30 2.28
CA GLU A 442 -27.02 -20.26 3.76
C GLU A 442 -26.31 -19.00 4.26
N ASP A 443 -25.37 -18.46 3.48
CA ASP A 443 -24.62 -17.23 3.74
C ASP A 443 -25.36 -15.96 3.31
N ASN A 444 -26.56 -16.10 2.74
CA ASN A 444 -27.47 -14.99 2.48
C ASN A 444 -28.14 -14.44 3.73
N ILE A 445 -27.92 -15.05 4.90
CA ILE A 445 -28.52 -14.64 6.17
C ILE A 445 -27.41 -14.41 7.20
N ALA A 446 -27.41 -13.25 7.85
CA ALA A 446 -26.61 -13.00 9.05
C ALA A 446 -27.51 -12.52 10.20
N SER A 447 -27.18 -12.93 11.43
CA SER A 447 -27.99 -12.63 12.62
C SER A 447 -27.13 -12.16 13.80
N CYS A 448 -27.67 -11.25 14.63
CA CYS A 448 -27.06 -10.83 15.89
C CYS A 448 -28.11 -10.64 16.99
N GLN A 449 -27.71 -10.79 18.25
CA GLN A 449 -28.59 -10.63 19.41
C GLN A 449 -28.17 -9.40 20.22
N VAL A 450 -29.16 -8.56 20.57
CA VAL A 450 -28.99 -7.39 21.43
C VAL A 450 -29.71 -7.64 22.74
N LYS A 451 -28.95 -7.65 23.83
CA LYS A 451 -29.46 -7.96 25.17
C LYS A 451 -30.17 -6.76 25.77
N TRP A 452 -31.33 -7.02 26.35
CA TRP A 452 -32.09 -6.02 27.08
C TRP A 452 -31.55 -5.79 28.49
N LEU A 453 -31.34 -4.52 28.84
CA LEU A 453 -30.94 -4.12 30.18
C LEU A 453 -32.15 -3.62 30.99
N PRO A 454 -32.47 -4.23 32.14
CA PRO A 454 -33.53 -3.72 33.00
C PRO A 454 -33.17 -2.33 33.54
N LEU A 455 -34.14 -1.42 33.50
CA LEU A 455 -34.11 -0.22 34.33
C LEU A 455 -34.22 -0.65 35.80
N ILE A 456 -33.10 -0.64 36.52
CA ILE A 456 -33.11 -0.81 37.98
C ILE A 456 -33.64 0.50 38.57
N ILE A 457 -34.95 0.55 38.81
CA ILE A 457 -35.56 1.60 39.63
C ILE A 457 -35.49 1.13 41.09
N GLU A 458 -34.30 1.19 41.71
CA GLU A 458 -34.24 1.22 43.17
C GLU A 458 -34.88 2.54 43.64
N GLN A 459 -35.76 2.48 44.65
CA GLN A 459 -36.44 3.65 45.20
C GLN A 459 -35.44 4.79 45.45
N GLN A 460 -35.58 5.86 44.66
CA GLN A 460 -34.69 7.00 44.61
C GLN A 460 -34.74 7.84 45.89
N GLY A 461 -33.57 8.14 46.46
CA GLY A 461 -33.31 9.48 46.99
C GLY A 461 -33.48 9.74 48.48
N ASP A 462 -33.64 8.75 49.35
CA ASP A 462 -33.80 9.08 50.77
C ASP A 462 -32.51 9.60 51.41
N ILE A 463 -32.55 10.85 51.89
CA ILE A 463 -31.62 11.37 52.87
C ILE A 463 -32.19 11.01 54.24
N LYS A 464 -31.48 10.17 55.01
CA LYS A 464 -31.82 9.86 56.40
C LYS A 464 -30.94 10.67 57.33
N VAL A 465 -31.55 11.34 58.31
CA VAL A 465 -30.86 12.08 59.37
C VAL A 465 -31.15 11.39 60.70
N GLU A 466 -30.14 11.23 61.53
CA GLU A 466 -30.25 10.68 62.89
C GLU A 466 -29.44 11.53 63.87
N ILE A 467 -30.07 12.00 64.93
CA ILE A 467 -29.43 12.71 66.06
C ILE A 467 -29.16 11.69 67.17
N ASN A 468 -27.96 11.77 67.74
CA ASN A 468 -27.58 11.03 68.94
C ASN A 468 -27.08 12.03 69.98
N ALA A 469 -27.96 12.41 70.90
CA ALA A 469 -27.67 13.29 72.01
C ALA A 469 -27.77 12.54 73.35
N PRO A 470 -27.08 13.01 74.42
CA PRO A 470 -27.25 12.44 75.75
C PRO A 470 -28.67 12.69 76.27
N GLY A 471 -29.33 11.68 76.86
CA GLY A 471 -30.68 11.87 77.41
C GLY A 471 -30.77 12.89 78.54
N SER A 472 -29.68 13.10 79.31
CA SER A 472 -29.59 14.17 80.29
C SER A 472 -28.16 14.62 80.59
N VAL A 473 -27.97 15.87 81.00
CA VAL A 473 -26.67 16.47 81.34
C VAL A 473 -26.75 17.35 82.59
N PRO A 474 -25.64 17.48 83.36
CA PRO A 474 -25.57 18.45 84.45
C PRO A 474 -25.70 19.89 83.94
N SER A 475 -26.35 20.77 84.72
CA SER A 475 -26.37 22.21 84.43
C SER A 475 -24.98 22.81 84.38
N LEU A 476 -24.83 23.95 83.68
CA LEU A 476 -23.57 24.71 83.59
C LEU A 476 -22.40 23.95 82.93
N LYS A 477 -22.66 22.81 82.29
CA LYS A 477 -21.67 22.10 81.47
C LYS A 477 -22.10 22.08 80.00
N PRO A 478 -21.18 22.35 79.06
CA PRO A 478 -21.45 22.07 77.66
C PRO A 478 -21.59 20.56 77.45
N PHE A 479 -22.29 20.16 76.40
CA PHE A 479 -22.41 18.75 76.04
C PHE A 479 -22.31 18.55 74.55
N ASN A 480 -21.80 17.38 74.16
CA ASN A 480 -21.62 17.02 72.77
C ASN A 480 -22.77 16.14 72.28
N PHE A 481 -23.12 16.26 71.01
CA PHE A 481 -24.07 15.40 70.33
C PHE A 481 -23.60 15.14 68.90
N LYS A 482 -24.15 14.11 68.27
CA LYS A 482 -23.80 13.70 66.90
C LYS A 482 -25.01 13.78 66.00
N VAL A 483 -24.78 14.14 64.73
CA VAL A 483 -25.79 14.06 63.67
C VAL A 483 -25.22 13.20 62.55
N THR A 484 -25.90 12.11 62.22
CA THR A 484 -25.52 11.18 61.14
C THR A 484 -26.44 11.40 59.95
N VAL A 485 -25.85 11.63 58.77
CA VAL A 485 -26.55 11.78 57.50
C VAL A 485 -26.20 10.59 56.60
N THR A 486 -27.20 9.80 56.22
CA THR A 486 -27.08 8.73 55.24
C THR A 486 -27.79 9.12 53.95
N THR A 487 -27.13 8.91 52.82
CA THR A 487 -27.64 9.21 51.47
C THR A 487 -27.55 7.97 50.61
N ASN A 488 -28.43 7.83 49.61
CA ASN A 488 -28.32 6.81 48.57
C ASN A 488 -28.68 7.41 47.21
N PHE A 489 -27.69 7.99 46.53
CA PHE A 489 -27.90 8.64 45.24
C PHE A 489 -27.45 7.72 44.10
N PRO A 490 -28.35 7.17 43.26
CA PRO A 490 -27.93 6.30 42.17
C PRO A 490 -27.00 7.05 41.19
N PRO A 491 -25.99 6.38 40.61
CA PRO A 491 -25.19 6.98 39.56
C PRO A 491 -26.07 7.34 38.35
N PRO A 492 -25.76 8.42 37.62
CA PRO A 492 -26.49 8.78 36.40
C PRO A 492 -26.29 7.67 35.36
N PRO A 493 -27.29 7.41 34.50
CA PRO A 493 -27.10 6.51 33.37
C PRO A 493 -25.92 6.99 32.50
N PRO A 494 -25.19 6.08 31.83
CA PRO A 494 -24.15 6.45 30.89
C PRO A 494 -24.70 7.46 29.86
N PRO A 495 -23.96 8.52 29.51
CA PRO A 495 -24.45 9.49 28.53
C PRO A 495 -24.65 8.82 27.17
N ALA A 496 -25.76 9.14 26.49
CA ALA A 496 -26.09 8.59 25.17
C ALA A 496 -25.06 8.96 24.07
N SER A 497 -24.16 9.91 24.34
CA SER A 497 -23.04 10.29 23.48
C SER A 497 -21.78 10.50 24.32
N LEU A 498 -20.63 10.04 23.82
CA LEU A 498 -19.31 10.15 24.49
C LEU A 498 -18.86 11.59 24.79
N GLU A 499 -19.47 12.61 24.19
CA GLU A 499 -19.07 14.02 24.32
C GLU A 499 -19.70 14.77 25.50
N LYS A 500 -20.68 14.19 26.19
CA LYS A 500 -21.40 14.91 27.27
C LYS A 500 -20.86 14.49 28.64
N GLU A 501 -20.25 15.44 29.34
CA GLU A 501 -19.74 15.20 30.69
C GLU A 501 -20.88 14.77 31.64
N PRO A 502 -20.64 13.77 32.52
CA PRO A 502 -21.64 13.31 33.48
C PRO A 502 -22.04 14.44 34.43
N PRO A 503 -23.30 14.47 34.91
CA PRO A 503 -23.75 15.51 35.83
C PRO A 503 -22.88 15.51 37.10
N PRO A 504 -22.62 16.70 37.68
CA PRO A 504 -21.77 16.83 38.85
C PRO A 504 -22.35 16.03 40.02
N PRO A 505 -21.49 15.49 40.91
CA PRO A 505 -21.94 14.70 42.04
C PRO A 505 -22.90 15.49 42.96
N PRO A 506 -23.87 14.81 43.62
CA PRO A 506 -24.84 15.47 44.49
C PRO A 506 -24.19 16.09 45.73
N VAL A 507 -24.69 17.28 46.12
CA VAL A 507 -24.27 18.03 47.31
C VAL A 507 -25.44 18.18 48.28
N VAL A 508 -25.23 17.84 49.54
CA VAL A 508 -26.20 17.92 50.65
C VAL A 508 -25.81 19.03 51.61
N ARG A 509 -26.77 19.88 51.98
CA ARG A 509 -26.63 20.92 52.99
C ARG A 509 -27.33 20.48 54.27
N LEU A 510 -26.58 20.41 55.37
CA LEU A 510 -27.09 20.08 56.69
C LEU A 510 -27.21 21.36 57.52
N GLN A 511 -28.39 21.58 58.10
CA GLN A 511 -28.66 22.63 59.06
C GLN A 511 -29.03 21.98 60.40
N VAL A 512 -28.38 22.41 61.47
CA VAL A 512 -28.64 21.91 62.83
C VAL A 512 -28.93 23.09 63.74
N THR A 513 -29.95 23.00 64.58
CA THR A 513 -30.28 24.02 65.57
C THR A 513 -30.48 23.43 66.95
N GLY A 514 -30.01 24.12 67.98
CA GLY A 514 -30.25 23.78 69.37
C GLY A 514 -30.94 24.93 70.10
N GLN A 515 -31.92 24.64 70.94
CA GLN A 515 -32.67 25.65 71.71
C GLN A 515 -32.77 25.27 73.18
N GLY A 516 -32.37 26.16 74.08
CA GLY A 516 -32.36 25.95 75.54
C GLY A 516 -32.56 27.24 76.34
N LEU A 517 -32.34 27.17 77.65
CA LEU A 517 -32.45 28.31 78.57
C LEU A 517 -31.17 28.48 79.41
N ARG A 518 -30.75 29.71 79.67
CA ARG A 518 -29.73 30.02 80.67
C ARG A 518 -30.19 31.13 81.59
N VAL A 519 -29.58 31.21 82.77
CA VAL A 519 -29.77 32.33 83.69
C VAL A 519 -28.96 33.53 83.20
N SER A 520 -29.54 34.72 83.19
CA SER A 520 -28.81 35.95 82.91
C SER A 520 -28.92 36.95 84.07
N GLY A 521 -27.78 37.24 84.69
CA GLY A 521 -27.66 38.23 85.75
C GLY A 521 -27.74 37.69 87.18
N ASN A 522 -27.29 38.54 88.11
CA ASN A 522 -27.23 38.27 89.54
C ASN A 522 -28.63 38.11 90.13
N TYR A 523 -28.81 37.06 90.92
CA TYR A 523 -30.06 36.80 91.63
C TYR A 523 -30.16 37.70 92.87
N GLU A 524 -31.16 38.58 92.93
CA GLU A 524 -31.46 39.34 94.14
C GLU A 524 -32.20 38.44 95.14
N TYR A 525 -31.46 37.87 96.08
CA TYR A 525 -31.96 36.84 97.00
C TYR A 525 -32.98 37.36 98.05
N TRP A 526 -33.12 38.68 98.22
CA TRP A 526 -33.75 39.26 99.43
C TRP A 526 -35.09 40.00 99.19
N SER A 527 -35.61 40.08 97.96
CA SER A 527 -36.78 40.93 97.63
C SER A 527 -37.88 40.27 96.79
N GLY A 528 -37.96 38.93 96.76
CA GLY A 528 -38.97 38.23 95.94
C GLY A 528 -38.71 38.30 94.43
N GLY A 529 -37.47 38.56 94.02
CA GLY A 529 -37.06 38.66 92.63
C GLY A 529 -37.17 37.33 91.88
N GLY A 530 -37.89 37.32 90.77
CA GLY A 530 -37.95 36.18 89.86
C GLY A 530 -36.62 35.95 89.13
N GLN A 531 -36.33 34.69 88.81
CA GLN A 531 -35.17 34.34 88.01
C GLN A 531 -35.33 34.87 86.57
N LYS A 532 -34.40 35.71 86.11
CA LYS A 532 -34.34 36.08 84.69
C LYS A 532 -33.66 34.97 83.89
N THR A 533 -34.36 34.47 82.88
CA THR A 533 -33.82 33.48 81.94
C THR A 533 -33.70 34.10 80.55
N GLU A 534 -32.66 33.70 79.82
CA GLU A 534 -32.44 34.03 78.42
C GLU A 534 -32.52 32.74 77.59
N PRO A 535 -33.22 32.77 76.44
CA PRO A 535 -33.16 31.68 75.48
C PRO A 535 -31.74 31.59 74.90
N ILE A 536 -31.21 30.38 74.82
CA ILE A 536 -30.02 30.05 74.03
C ILE A 536 -30.51 29.47 72.72
N LYS A 537 -30.05 30.02 71.59
CA LYS A 537 -30.29 29.46 70.26
C LYS A 537 -28.96 29.36 69.54
N GLU A 538 -28.56 28.13 69.25
CA GLU A 538 -27.37 27.83 68.46
C GLU A 538 -27.78 27.27 67.10
N SER A 539 -26.99 27.58 66.06
CA SER A 539 -27.20 27.08 64.71
C SER A 539 -25.88 26.74 64.05
N TRP A 540 -25.84 25.58 63.40
CA TRP A 540 -24.69 25.09 62.62
C TRP A 540 -25.12 24.77 61.20
N GLN A 541 -24.19 24.92 60.25
CA GLN A 541 -24.39 24.59 58.84
C GLN A 541 -23.18 23.84 58.31
N GLU A 542 -23.43 22.75 57.58
CA GLU A 542 -22.40 21.90 56.99
C GLU A 542 -22.74 21.58 55.53
N VAL A 543 -21.70 21.35 54.73
CA VAL A 543 -21.82 20.85 53.35
C VAL A 543 -21.22 19.46 53.26
N TYR A 544 -21.99 18.54 52.67
CA TYR A 544 -21.63 17.15 52.47
C TYR A 544 -21.71 16.79 50.99
N GLU A 545 -20.60 16.32 50.44
CA GLU A 545 -20.51 15.83 49.05
C GLU A 545 -20.40 14.29 49.05
N PRO A 546 -21.50 13.55 49.25
CA PRO A 546 -21.46 12.08 49.28
C PRO A 546 -21.02 11.47 47.95
N GLY A 547 -21.28 12.16 46.84
CA GLY A 547 -21.22 11.56 45.52
C GLY A 547 -22.34 10.55 45.29
N TYR A 548 -22.13 9.62 44.37
CA TYR A 548 -23.10 8.57 44.05
C TYR A 548 -22.91 7.31 44.95
N GLY A 549 -23.97 6.52 45.05
CA GLY A 549 -24.12 5.34 45.90
C GLY A 549 -24.60 5.65 47.33
N LYS A 550 -24.64 4.61 48.16
CA LYS A 550 -24.98 4.71 49.58
C LYS A 550 -23.79 5.22 50.39
N LYS A 551 -23.93 6.36 51.06
CA LYS A 551 -22.86 7.01 51.83
C LYS A 551 -23.39 7.54 53.15
N THR A 552 -22.57 7.47 54.20
CA THR A 552 -22.92 7.95 55.54
C THR A 552 -21.83 8.86 56.07
N ARG A 553 -22.20 10.00 56.67
CA ARG A 553 -21.29 10.92 57.36
C ARG A 553 -21.86 11.36 58.70
N THR A 554 -21.01 11.39 59.73
CA THR A 554 -21.38 11.84 61.08
C THR A 554 -20.67 13.15 61.40
N PHE A 555 -21.43 14.12 61.90
CA PHE A 555 -20.99 15.43 62.35
C PHE A 555 -21.08 15.50 63.87
N ASN A 556 -20.12 16.18 64.51
CA ASN A 556 -20.07 16.34 65.96
C ASN A 556 -20.26 17.80 66.31
N TYR A 557 -21.17 18.09 67.24
CA TYR A 557 -21.48 19.44 67.70
C TYR A 557 -21.38 19.51 69.22
N ALA A 558 -21.22 20.73 69.73
CA ALA A 558 -21.24 21.02 71.15
C ALA A 558 -22.30 22.09 71.44
N PHE A 559 -23.32 21.74 72.21
CA PHE A 559 -24.26 22.73 72.73
C PHE A 559 -23.58 23.41 73.95
N PRO A 560 -23.61 24.76 74.04
CA PRO A 560 -23.06 25.45 75.19
C PRO A 560 -23.84 25.05 76.45
N TRP A 561 -23.32 25.43 77.61
CA TRP A 561 -24.02 25.11 78.83
C TRP A 561 -25.41 25.76 78.91
N SER A 562 -26.32 25.08 79.59
CA SER A 562 -27.70 25.52 79.82
C SER A 562 -28.04 25.25 81.29
N GLY A 563 -29.02 25.96 81.84
CA GLY A 563 -29.43 25.73 83.23
C GLY A 563 -30.37 26.80 83.78
N VAL A 564 -31.29 26.35 84.63
CA VAL A 564 -32.25 27.18 85.36
C VAL A 564 -32.15 26.83 86.85
N TRP A 565 -32.33 27.80 87.75
CA TRP A 565 -32.19 27.55 89.19
C TRP A 565 -33.34 26.69 89.69
N ASN A 566 -33.03 25.66 90.49
CA ASN A 566 -34.00 24.78 91.15
C ASN A 566 -35.05 24.11 90.24
N LYS A 567 -34.88 24.17 88.91
CA LYS A 567 -35.79 23.56 87.93
C LYS A 567 -34.99 22.98 86.78
N GLY A 568 -35.19 21.70 86.49
CA GLY A 568 -34.68 21.10 85.26
C GLY A 568 -35.45 21.61 84.04
N HIS A 569 -34.81 21.65 82.89
CA HIS A 569 -35.45 22.01 81.62
C HIS A 569 -34.86 21.18 80.48
N THR A 570 -35.39 21.37 79.27
CA THR A 570 -35.01 20.58 78.09
C THR A 570 -34.33 21.47 77.06
N VAL A 571 -33.27 20.95 76.45
CA VAL A 571 -32.70 21.48 75.21
C VAL A 571 -33.25 20.68 74.04
N ILE A 572 -33.82 21.35 73.04
CA ILE A 572 -34.33 20.72 71.81
C ILE A 572 -33.27 20.86 70.72
N ILE A 573 -32.92 19.76 70.06
CA ILE A 573 -32.01 19.71 68.91
C ILE A 573 -32.82 19.30 67.69
N GLU A 574 -32.64 20.01 66.59
CA GLU A 574 -33.26 19.72 65.29
C GLU A 574 -32.18 19.69 64.23
N ALA A 575 -32.26 18.74 63.31
CA ALA A 575 -31.35 18.62 62.17
C ALA A 575 -32.15 18.41 60.88
N LYS A 576 -31.76 19.12 59.82
CA LYS A 576 -32.36 19.04 58.49
C LYS A 576 -31.27 18.97 57.43
N ALA A 577 -31.28 17.93 56.61
CA ALA A 577 -30.40 17.77 55.46
C ALA A 577 -31.20 17.88 54.16
N VAL A 578 -30.72 18.68 53.19
CA VAL A 578 -31.40 18.93 51.90
C VAL A 578 -30.39 18.81 50.76
N ARG A 579 -30.76 18.16 49.65
CA ARG A 579 -29.95 18.17 48.43
C ARG A 579 -30.03 19.54 47.75
N THR A 580 -28.89 20.13 47.40
CA THR A 580 -28.81 21.53 46.92
C THR A 580 -29.64 21.78 45.65
N ASN A 581 -29.83 20.76 44.80
CA ASN A 581 -30.54 20.86 43.53
C ASN A 581 -31.55 19.70 43.33
N GLY A 582 -32.14 19.18 44.41
CA GLY A 582 -33.12 18.10 44.30
C GLY A 582 -34.16 18.10 45.42
N PRO A 583 -35.26 17.36 45.25
CA PRO A 583 -36.35 17.32 46.22
C PRO A 583 -36.02 16.52 47.49
N GLU A 584 -34.90 15.78 47.51
CA GLU A 584 -34.52 14.89 48.60
C GLU A 584 -34.15 15.69 49.87
N GLN A 585 -34.81 15.35 50.98
CA GLN A 585 -34.51 15.91 52.29
C GLN A 585 -34.74 14.88 53.41
N GLY A 586 -34.03 15.04 54.52
CA GLY A 586 -34.21 14.28 55.75
C GLY A 586 -34.21 15.20 56.96
N THR A 587 -34.99 14.86 57.99
CA THR A 587 -35.06 15.64 59.23
C THR A 587 -35.08 14.71 60.44
N ASP A 588 -34.52 15.16 61.55
CA ASP A 588 -34.64 14.50 62.85
C ASP A 588 -34.66 15.52 63.99
N SER A 589 -35.19 15.14 65.14
CA SER A 589 -35.21 15.97 66.36
C SER A 589 -35.01 15.12 67.62
N ASP A 590 -34.24 15.63 68.57
CA ASP A 590 -33.97 14.98 69.85
C ASP A 590 -34.01 16.00 71.00
N THR A 591 -34.18 15.51 72.23
CA THR A 591 -34.30 16.33 73.43
C THR A 591 -33.32 15.91 74.52
N VAL A 592 -32.63 16.88 75.11
CA VAL A 592 -31.64 16.67 76.19
C VAL A 592 -32.15 17.30 77.48
N GLY A 593 -32.36 16.48 78.52
CA GLY A 593 -32.69 16.98 79.85
C GLY A 593 -31.49 17.69 80.50
N VAL A 594 -31.69 18.85 81.09
CA VAL A 594 -30.67 19.59 81.83
C VAL A 594 -31.09 19.67 83.29
N GLY A 595 -30.22 19.21 84.19
CA GLY A 595 -30.46 19.27 85.63
C GLY A 595 -30.64 20.71 86.15
N PRO A 596 -31.22 20.89 87.35
CA PRO A 596 -31.32 22.21 87.97
C PRO A 596 -29.93 22.74 88.37
N ILE A 597 -29.74 24.07 88.32
CA ILE A 597 -28.60 24.73 88.94
C ILE A 597 -28.84 24.79 90.45
N THR A 598 -27.96 24.17 91.23
CA THR A 598 -27.93 24.30 92.70
C THR A 598 -27.02 25.49 93.08
N PRO A 599 -27.52 26.52 93.80
CA PRO A 599 -26.67 27.63 94.25
C PRO A 599 -25.54 27.12 95.15
N ALA A 600 -24.29 27.44 94.81
CA ALA A 600 -23.14 27.14 95.66
C ALA A 600 -23.23 27.95 96.96
N GLY A 601 -23.69 27.31 98.04
CA GLY A 601 -23.87 27.94 99.36
C GLY A 601 -25.06 27.44 100.18
N TYR A 602 -25.97 26.66 99.61
CA TYR A 602 -27.09 26.04 100.35
C TYR A 602 -26.72 24.66 100.89
N GLN A 603 -25.78 24.58 101.83
CA GLN A 603 -25.84 23.55 102.87
C GLN A 603 -26.69 24.13 104.01
N GLN A 604 -28.02 24.01 103.88
CA GLN A 604 -28.89 24.26 105.03
C GLN A 604 -28.83 23.04 105.96
N ASN A 605 -28.26 23.28 107.15
CA ASN A 605 -28.62 22.57 108.36
C ASN A 605 -30.16 22.53 108.46
N LEU A 606 -30.76 21.37 108.24
CA LEU A 606 -32.10 21.05 108.72
C LEU A 606 -31.94 20.05 109.86
N VAL A 607 -31.75 20.59 111.06
CA VAL A 607 -31.99 19.94 112.36
C VAL A 607 -33.40 20.35 112.78
N GLN A 608 -34.23 19.33 113.06
CA GLN A 608 -35.49 19.28 113.82
C GLN A 608 -36.57 20.37 113.60
#